data_AF-A0A383ETG7-F1
#
_entry.id   AF-A0A383ETG7-F1
#
_cell.length_a   1.000
_cell.length_b   1.000
_cell.length_c   1.000
_cell.angle_alpha   90.00
_cell.angle_beta   90.00
_cell.angle_gamma   90.00
#
_symmetry.space_group_name_H-M   'P 1'
#
loop_
_entity.id
_entity.type
_entity.pdbx_description
1 polymer ?
#
loop_
_entity_poly.entity_id
_entity_poly.type
_entity_poly.pdbx_seq_one_letter_code
_entity_poly.pdbx_strand_id
1 'polypeptide(L)'
;MDNFFDDTNSYNKSSQTLFVNLIKKQRKNIRKKGNYGKLSFDDIKRVDKYLKQNIFDNNNCCIYKGELKKNYATISFKGKKVSVHRLLYHNYINNITDGDYVTFSCSNRGICCNLQHFTMSKKKKDSKKDSKKDSKKDSKK
;
A
#
# COMPACT_ATOMS: atom_id res chain seq x y z
N MET A 1 24.75 -22.18 48.11
CA MET A 1 25.21 -23.15 47.11
C MET A 1 23.99 -23.61 46.33
N ASP A 2 23.78 -23.39 45.05
CA ASP A 2 24.36 -22.56 44.01
C ASP A 2 23.30 -22.52 42.89
N ASN A 3 23.33 -21.45 42.10
CA ASN A 3 22.42 -21.16 40.97
C ASN A 3 22.29 -22.31 39.96
N PHE A 4 21.16 -22.37 39.25
CA PHE A 4 21.08 -22.60 37.79
C PHE A 4 19.64 -22.31 37.33
N PHE A 5 19.32 -21.05 37.03
CA PHE A 5 19.20 -20.45 35.69
C PHE A 5 18.18 -21.12 34.74
N ASP A 6 17.07 -20.39 34.55
CA ASP A 6 16.23 -20.17 33.37
C ASP A 6 16.49 -21.06 32.13
N ASP A 7 15.43 -21.70 31.62
CA ASP A 7 15.17 -21.75 30.17
C ASP A 7 13.90 -22.57 29.86
N THR A 8 12.80 -21.90 29.52
CA THR A 8 12.02 -22.18 28.30
C THR A 8 11.10 -21.00 27.95
N ASN A 9 11.60 -19.76 27.98
CA ASN A 9 11.03 -18.73 27.12
C ASN A 9 11.67 -18.89 25.74
N SER A 10 11.16 -19.85 24.96
CA SER A 10 11.52 -19.98 23.54
C SER A 10 10.86 -18.88 22.72
N TYR A 11 11.21 -17.63 23.04
CA TYR A 11 10.93 -16.48 22.19
C TYR A 11 11.81 -16.62 20.95
N ASN A 12 11.26 -17.31 19.96
CA ASN A 12 11.87 -17.60 18.68
C ASN A 12 12.31 -16.28 18.02
N LYS A 13 13.63 -16.04 18.01
CA LYS A 13 14.28 -14.77 17.66
C LYS A 13 14.19 -14.42 16.16
N SER A 14 13.30 -15.03 15.37
CA SER A 14 13.27 -14.87 13.92
C SER A 14 11.89 -14.78 13.24
N SER A 15 10.78 -15.05 13.93
CA SER A 15 9.45 -15.02 13.32
C SER A 15 8.68 -13.74 13.66
N GLN A 16 9.20 -12.58 13.25
CA GLN A 16 8.34 -11.39 13.22
C GLN A 16 7.19 -11.67 12.24
N THR A 17 5.98 -11.82 12.76
CA THR A 17 4.77 -12.03 11.95
C THR A 17 4.67 -10.92 10.90
N LEU A 18 4.03 -11.20 9.76
CA LEU A 18 3.80 -10.20 8.72
C LEU A 18 3.21 -8.91 9.34
N PHE A 19 2.26 -9.05 10.25
CA PHE A 19 1.71 -7.97 11.06
C PHE A 19 2.77 -7.05 11.69
N VAL A 20 3.75 -7.62 12.40
CA VAL A 20 4.84 -6.84 13.03
C VAL A 20 5.68 -6.13 11.97
N ASN A 21 5.99 -6.82 10.86
CA ASN A 21 6.73 -6.22 9.75
C ASN A 21 5.97 -5.06 9.09
N LEU A 22 4.65 -5.20 8.93
CA LEU A 22 3.77 -4.15 8.39
C LEU A 22 3.75 -2.91 9.27
N ILE A 23 3.79 -3.06 10.59
CA ILE A 23 3.88 -1.92 11.53
C ILE A 23 5.26 -1.27 11.44
N LYS A 24 6.33 -2.06 11.59
CA LYS A 24 7.71 -1.55 11.68
C LYS A 24 8.19 -0.88 10.40
N LYS A 25 7.80 -1.41 9.23
CA LYS A 25 8.25 -0.92 7.93
C LYS A 25 7.33 0.14 7.31
N GLN A 26 6.22 0.50 7.97
CA GLN A 26 5.36 1.58 7.47
C GLN A 26 6.11 2.91 7.49
N ARG A 27 6.05 3.66 6.40
CA ARG A 27 6.72 4.98 6.30
C ARG A 27 6.18 5.93 7.38
N LYS A 28 7.05 6.69 8.03
CA LYS A 28 6.66 7.59 9.15
C LYS A 28 5.79 8.77 8.69
N ASN A 29 6.19 9.41 7.58
CA ASN A 29 5.63 10.68 7.10
C ASN A 29 4.65 10.49 5.92
N ILE A 30 3.55 9.77 6.17
CA ILE A 30 2.52 9.52 5.15
C ILE A 30 1.42 10.58 5.24
N ARG A 31 1.29 11.41 4.21
CA ARG A 31 0.17 12.36 4.06
C ARG A 31 -0.94 11.74 3.21
N LYS A 32 -2.19 12.04 3.55
CA LYS A 32 -3.35 11.63 2.76
C LYS A 32 -3.25 12.18 1.32
N LYS A 33 -3.40 11.30 0.33
CA LYS A 33 -3.48 11.63 -1.10
C LYS A 33 -4.65 10.88 -1.73
N GLY A 34 -5.68 11.62 -2.15
CA GLY A 34 -6.93 11.04 -2.62
C GLY A 34 -7.57 10.12 -1.58
N ASN A 35 -7.81 8.87 -1.97
CA ASN A 35 -8.38 7.84 -1.09
C ASN A 35 -7.32 7.08 -0.25
N TYR A 36 -6.04 7.41 -0.39
CA TYR A 36 -4.94 6.69 0.28
C TYR A 36 -4.34 7.53 1.41
N GLY A 37 -3.95 6.86 2.49
CA GLY A 37 -3.28 7.49 3.63
C GLY A 37 -2.64 6.44 4.53
N LYS A 38 -2.13 6.89 5.69
CA LYS A 38 -1.53 6.01 6.70
C LYS A 38 -2.55 4.97 7.18
N LEU A 39 -2.16 3.70 7.14
CA LEU A 39 -2.88 2.59 7.76
C LEU A 39 -2.84 2.74 9.28
N SER A 40 -4.00 2.59 9.94
CA SER A 40 -4.07 2.41 11.39
C SER A 40 -3.69 0.97 11.78
N PHE A 41 -3.63 0.70 13.08
CA PHE A 41 -3.45 -0.66 13.61
C PHE A 41 -4.51 -1.64 13.07
N ASP A 42 -5.79 -1.24 13.08
CA ASP A 42 -6.90 -2.08 12.58
C ASP A 42 -6.83 -2.28 11.07
N ASP A 43 -6.40 -1.26 10.33
CA ASP A 43 -6.19 -1.39 8.89
C ASP A 43 -5.05 -2.36 8.58
N ILE A 44 -3.94 -2.31 9.34
CA ILE A 44 -2.83 -3.26 9.22
C ILE A 44 -3.31 -4.67 9.56
N LYS A 45 -4.07 -4.85 10.64
CA LYS A 45 -4.63 -6.15 11.03
C LYS A 45 -5.54 -6.73 9.94
N ARG A 46 -6.33 -5.87 9.29
CA ARG A 46 -7.19 -6.27 8.16
C ARG A 46 -6.38 -6.66 6.93
N VAL A 47 -5.32 -5.92 6.62
CA VAL A 47 -4.40 -6.22 5.50
C VAL A 47 -3.68 -7.54 5.74
N ASP A 48 -3.10 -7.73 6.93
CA ASP A 48 -2.41 -8.94 7.37
C ASP A 48 -3.30 -10.19 7.23
N LYS A 49 -4.58 -10.11 7.66
CA LYS A 49 -5.55 -11.20 7.54
C LYS A 49 -5.66 -11.80 6.13
N TYR A 50 -5.48 -10.99 5.09
CA TYR A 50 -5.65 -11.41 3.70
C TYR A 50 -4.32 -11.68 2.97
N LEU A 51 -3.19 -11.53 3.65
CA LEU A 51 -1.85 -11.76 3.13
C LEU A 51 -1.24 -12.96 3.87
N LYS A 52 -1.06 -14.09 3.18
CA LYS A 52 -0.52 -15.31 3.80
C LYS A 52 1.01 -15.37 3.82
N GLN A 53 1.68 -14.43 3.16
CA GLN A 53 3.11 -14.44 2.93
C GLN A 53 3.69 -13.05 3.18
N ASN A 54 5.01 -12.98 3.35
CA ASN A 54 5.68 -11.72 3.59
C ASN A 54 5.72 -10.86 2.31
N ILE A 55 5.12 -9.67 2.35
CA ILE A 55 5.14 -8.73 1.21
C ILE A 55 6.51 -8.08 0.97
N PHE A 56 7.45 -8.26 1.89
CA PHE A 56 8.80 -7.70 1.84
C PHE A 56 9.86 -8.71 1.36
N ASP A 57 9.48 -9.95 1.02
CA ASP A 57 10.42 -10.96 0.53
C ASP A 57 10.93 -10.61 -0.88
N ASN A 58 12.13 -11.06 -1.24
CA ASN A 58 12.76 -10.58 -2.47
C ASN A 58 12.21 -11.24 -3.75
N ASN A 59 11.81 -12.51 -3.72
CA ASN A 59 11.52 -13.24 -4.96
C ASN A 59 10.13 -13.91 -5.04
N ASN A 60 9.43 -14.07 -3.90
CA ASN A 60 8.20 -14.87 -3.86
C ASN A 60 6.94 -14.02 -4.01
N CYS A 61 5.99 -14.49 -4.81
CA CYS A 61 4.71 -13.81 -4.96
C CYS A 61 3.87 -13.94 -3.68
N CYS A 62 3.56 -12.81 -3.02
CA CYS A 62 2.59 -12.80 -1.94
C CYS A 62 1.16 -12.69 -2.48
N ILE A 63 0.43 -13.79 -2.54
CA ILE A 63 -0.92 -13.83 -3.12
C ILE A 63 -1.97 -13.32 -2.13
N TYR A 64 -2.73 -12.30 -2.53
CA TYR A 64 -3.87 -11.78 -1.78
C TYR A 64 -5.06 -12.76 -1.80
N LYS A 65 -5.69 -12.96 -0.65
CA LYS A 65 -6.82 -13.89 -0.47
C LYS A 65 -8.12 -13.20 -0.06
N GLY A 66 -8.17 -11.88 -0.13
CA GLY A 66 -9.38 -11.10 0.12
C GLY A 66 -10.22 -10.88 -1.14
N GLU A 67 -11.03 -9.83 -1.10
CA GLU A 67 -11.93 -9.48 -2.20
C GLU A 67 -11.20 -9.01 -3.46
N LEU A 68 -11.70 -9.42 -4.62
CA LEU A 68 -11.21 -9.00 -5.92
C LEU A 68 -12.31 -8.23 -6.67
N LYS A 69 -11.94 -7.13 -7.33
CA LYS A 69 -12.80 -6.42 -8.27
C LYS A 69 -12.15 -6.47 -9.65
N LYS A 70 -12.81 -7.10 -10.63
CA LYS A 70 -12.28 -7.32 -12.00
C LYS A 70 -10.86 -7.94 -11.98
N ASN A 71 -10.64 -8.95 -11.12
CA ASN A 71 -9.34 -9.62 -10.89
C ASN A 71 -8.26 -8.76 -10.21
N TYR A 72 -8.61 -7.62 -9.61
CA TYR A 72 -7.68 -6.81 -8.82
C TYR A 72 -8.04 -6.81 -7.34
N ALA A 73 -7.05 -7.03 -6.47
CA ALA A 73 -7.19 -7.00 -5.03
C ALA A 73 -7.74 -5.67 -4.51
N THR A 74 -8.85 -5.76 -3.76
CA THR A 74 -9.53 -4.64 -3.12
C THR A 74 -9.70 -4.87 -1.62
N ILE A 75 -9.75 -3.76 -0.88
CA ILE A 75 -9.99 -3.77 0.57
C ILE A 75 -10.83 -2.56 0.96
N SER A 76 -11.59 -2.68 2.05
CA SER A 76 -12.23 -1.54 2.68
C SER A 76 -11.22 -0.77 3.52
N PHE A 77 -11.04 0.51 3.19
CA PHE A 77 -10.18 1.45 3.91
C PHE A 77 -10.97 2.74 4.13
N LYS A 78 -11.15 3.14 5.40
CA LYS A 78 -11.90 4.35 5.79
C LYS A 78 -13.28 4.46 5.12
N GLY A 79 -14.03 3.36 5.12
CA GLY A 79 -15.37 3.28 4.54
C GLY A 79 -15.43 3.22 3.01
N LYS A 80 -14.29 3.16 2.31
CA LYS A 80 -14.24 3.09 0.84
C LYS A 80 -13.51 1.83 0.37
N LYS A 81 -14.00 1.24 -0.72
CA LYS A 81 -13.27 0.17 -1.43
C LYS A 81 -12.11 0.78 -2.21
N VAL A 82 -10.89 0.38 -1.90
CA VAL A 82 -9.66 0.86 -2.55
C VAL A 82 -8.81 -0.31 -3.06
N SER A 83 -7.88 -0.02 -3.97
CA SER A 83 -6.91 -1.02 -4.43
C SER A 83 -5.87 -1.32 -3.35
N VAL A 84 -5.66 -2.60 -3.05
CA VAL A 84 -4.65 -3.04 -2.08
C VAL A 84 -3.26 -2.64 -2.54
N HIS A 85 -2.92 -2.82 -3.82
CA HIS A 85 -1.59 -2.49 -4.35
C HIS A 85 -1.28 -0.99 -4.21
N ARG A 86 -2.24 -0.12 -4.53
CA ARG A 86 -2.06 1.34 -4.36
C ARG A 86 -1.91 1.71 -2.89
N LEU A 87 -2.67 1.06 -2.00
CA LEU A 87 -2.59 1.28 -0.56
C LEU A 87 -1.23 0.84 0.02
N LEU A 88 -0.75 -0.33 -0.37
CA LEU A 88 0.55 -0.87 0.02
C LEU A 88 1.70 0.00 -0.53
N TYR A 89 1.66 0.32 -1.83
CA TYR A 89 2.65 1.21 -2.45
C TYR A 89 2.74 2.54 -1.69
N HIS A 90 1.58 3.16 -1.40
CA HIS A 90 1.50 4.41 -0.65
C HIS A 90 2.16 4.34 0.73
N ASN A 91 1.95 3.24 1.44
CA ASN A 91 2.40 3.07 2.83
C ASN A 91 3.86 2.61 2.96
N TYR A 92 4.39 1.89 1.97
CA TYR A 92 5.69 1.20 2.10
C TYR A 92 6.73 1.62 1.06
N ILE A 93 6.33 2.15 -0.09
CA ILE A 93 7.27 2.54 -1.17
C ILE A 93 7.32 4.05 -1.31
N ASN A 94 6.26 4.66 -1.87
CA ASN A 94 6.23 6.10 -2.11
C ASN A 94 4.79 6.62 -2.21
N ASN A 95 4.61 7.94 -2.21
CA ASN A 95 3.31 8.54 -2.38
C ASN A 95 2.71 8.17 -3.75
N ILE A 96 1.38 8.07 -3.81
CA ILE A 96 0.64 7.76 -5.02
C ILE A 96 -0.42 8.82 -5.24
N THR A 97 -0.61 9.24 -6.48
CA THR A 97 -1.61 10.22 -6.91
C THR A 97 -2.63 9.56 -7.83
N ASP A 98 -3.67 10.28 -8.24
CA ASP A 98 -4.79 9.70 -9.00
C ASP A 98 -4.43 9.26 -10.42
N GLY A 99 -3.39 9.87 -11.02
CA GLY A 99 -2.88 9.50 -12.34
C GLY A 99 -1.80 8.42 -12.34
N ASP A 100 -1.43 7.93 -11.15
CA ASP A 100 -0.39 6.92 -10.96
C ASP A 100 -0.98 5.51 -11.00
N TYR A 101 -0.33 4.61 -11.73
CA TYR A 101 -0.73 3.21 -11.88
C TYR A 101 0.37 2.29 -11.36
N VAL A 102 0.00 1.37 -10.47
CA VAL A 102 0.87 0.28 -10.06
C VAL A 102 0.76 -0.83 -11.10
N THR A 103 1.89 -1.14 -11.75
CA THR A 103 2.10 -2.26 -12.65
C THR A 103 2.89 -3.36 -11.94
N PHE A 104 2.97 -4.55 -12.55
CA PHE A 104 3.54 -5.73 -11.92
C PHE A 104 4.60 -6.38 -12.80
N SER A 105 5.75 -6.75 -12.23
CA SER A 105 6.79 -7.51 -12.92
C SER A 105 6.52 -9.02 -12.95
N CYS A 106 5.68 -9.55 -12.06
CA CYS A 106 5.35 -10.97 -11.98
C CYS A 106 4.13 -11.36 -12.87
N SER A 107 3.94 -12.66 -13.10
CA SER A 107 2.78 -13.23 -13.81
C SER A 107 1.45 -13.08 -13.06
N ASN A 108 1.48 -13.03 -11.72
CA ASN A 108 0.31 -12.94 -10.83
C ASN A 108 -0.25 -11.51 -10.72
N ARG A 109 -0.50 -10.87 -11.87
CA ARG A 109 -0.96 -9.47 -11.96
C ARG A 109 -2.33 -9.32 -11.27
N GLY A 110 -2.47 -8.25 -10.50
CA GLY A 110 -3.73 -7.94 -9.82
C GLY A 110 -4.01 -8.72 -8.53
N ILE A 111 -3.21 -9.72 -8.18
CA ILE A 111 -3.35 -10.46 -6.91
C ILE A 111 -2.05 -10.54 -6.09
N CYS A 112 -0.89 -10.35 -6.72
CA CYS A 112 0.39 -10.31 -6.02
C CYS A 112 0.58 -9.00 -5.28
N CYS A 113 0.88 -9.08 -3.98
CA CYS A 113 1.10 -7.95 -3.08
C CYS A 113 2.56 -7.79 -2.64
N ASN A 114 3.50 -8.53 -3.24
CA ASN A 114 4.92 -8.33 -2.97
C ASN A 114 5.36 -6.95 -3.50
N LEU A 115 5.97 -6.15 -2.61
CA LEU A 115 6.39 -4.79 -2.91
C LEU A 115 7.48 -4.71 -3.98
N GLN A 116 8.37 -5.71 -4.08
CA GLN A 116 9.41 -5.75 -5.12
C GLN A 116 8.84 -6.04 -6.51
N HIS A 117 7.64 -6.61 -6.58
CA HIS A 117 6.96 -6.82 -7.85
C HIS A 117 6.16 -5.60 -8.31
N PHE A 118 6.12 -4.51 -7.52
CA PHE A 118 5.44 -3.29 -7.92
C PHE A 118 6.35 -2.42 -8.79
N THR A 119 5.81 -1.95 -9.91
CA THR A 119 6.40 -0.90 -10.73
C THR A 119 5.41 0.25 -10.83
N MET A 120 5.90 1.49 -10.96
CA MET A 120 5.06 2.67 -11.05
C MET A 120 5.11 3.27 -12.46
N SER A 121 3.94 3.45 -13.06
CA SER A 121 3.79 4.16 -14.33
C SER A 121 2.97 5.42 -14.11
N LYS A 122 3.53 6.56 -14.49
CA LYS A 122 2.80 7.85 -14.50
C LYS A 122 2.07 8.00 -15.83
N LYS A 123 0.81 8.44 -15.78
CA LYS A 123 0.14 8.91 -17.00
C LYS A 123 0.93 10.10 -17.54
N LYS A 124 1.38 10.03 -18.81
CA LYS A 124 1.93 11.22 -19.49
C LYS A 124 0.84 12.30 -19.44
N LYS A 125 1.16 13.45 -18.86
CA LYS A 125 0.30 14.63 -19.00
C LYS A 125 0.38 15.01 -20.48
N ASP A 126 -0.67 14.75 -21.24
CA ASP A 126 -0.88 15.49 -22.47
C ASP A 126 -1.02 16.95 -22.06
N SER A 127 0.05 17.73 -22.25
CA SER A 127 0.06 19.17 -22.10
C SER A 127 -0.84 19.79 -23.16
N LYS A 128 -2.16 19.74 -22.95
CA LYS A 128 -3.09 20.66 -23.61
C LYS A 128 -2.86 22.03 -22.96
N LYS A 129 -2.10 22.86 -23.68
CA LYS A 129 -1.89 24.29 -23.44
C LYS A 129 -3.21 24.96 -23.06
N ASP A 130 -3.16 25.71 -21.97
CA ASP A 130 -4.07 26.81 -21.70
C ASP A 130 -4.12 27.78 -22.89
N SER A 131 -5.33 28.11 -23.33
CA SER A 131 -5.60 29.43 -23.88
C SER A 131 -6.72 30.04 -23.05
N LYS A 132 -6.29 30.88 -22.09
CA LYS A 132 -7.12 31.86 -21.40
C LYS A 132 -7.90 32.67 -22.43
N LYS A 133 -9.20 32.86 -22.19
CA LYS A 133 -9.89 34.09 -22.58
C LYS A 133 -10.65 34.60 -21.38
N ASP A 134 -9.91 35.28 -20.51
CA ASP A 134 -10.48 36.26 -19.61
C ASP A 134 -11.08 37.38 -20.47
N SER A 135 -12.38 37.60 -20.34
CA SER A 135 -12.97 38.91 -20.62
C SER A 135 -13.95 39.23 -19.49
N LYS A 136 -13.39 39.81 -18.42
CA LYS A 136 -14.10 40.74 -17.54
C LYS A 136 -14.64 41.89 -18.39
N LYS A 137 -15.91 42.22 -18.22
CA LYS A 137 -16.37 43.61 -18.32
C LYS A 137 -17.38 43.84 -17.20
N ASP A 138 -16.87 44.41 -16.12
CA ASP A 138 -17.65 45.04 -15.06
C ASP A 138 -18.29 46.34 -15.58
N SER A 139 -19.41 46.69 -14.94
CA SER A 139 -19.89 48.05 -14.65
C SER A 139 -20.98 48.68 -15.54
N LYS A 140 -22.20 48.68 -14.98
CA LYS A 140 -22.89 49.86 -14.40
C LYS A 140 -23.32 50.98 -15.36
N LYS A 141 -24.63 51.05 -15.66
CA LYS A 141 -25.51 52.19 -15.34
C LYS A 141 -26.96 51.76 -15.41
#